data_AF-A0AA88WMJ9-F1
#
_entry.id   AF-A0AA88WMJ9-F1
#
_cell.length_a   1.000
_cell.length_b   1.000
_cell.length_c   1.000
_cell.angle_alpha   90.00
_cell.angle_beta   90.00
_cell.angle_gamma   90.00
#
_symmetry.space_group_name_H-M   'P 1'
#
loop_
_entity.id
_entity.type
_entity.pdbx_description
1 polymer ?
#
loop_
_entity_poly.entity_id
_entity_poly.type
_entity_poly.pdbx_seq_one_letter_code
_entity_poly.pdbx_strand_id
1 'polypeptide(L)'
;MASRREKSGQSVLGSRIAVAIGIGILVGCVCAFLFPHGFFSPPNPSLQSRRLVKSNLQIDSSSCDSSERISMLKSDIAGLSEKNAELMKQVRELNDKLRLAEQGKGHAQEQVVALDKPHEAGPFGTVKGLRTNPTVMADESVNPRLAKILTEVAVRKELIVALANSNVKAMLEVWFTSIKRVGITNYLVVALDDGIAEFCKSNEVPFYKRDPDEDIDSVARGGGNHAVSGLKFRILREFLQLGYSVLLSDVDIVYLQNPFDHLYRDSDVESMTDGHNNMTAYGYNDVFDEPKMGWARYAHTMRIWVYNSGFFYIRPTIPSIELLDRVADRLARPPSAWDQAVFNEELFYPSHPGYVGLYAAKRTMDYYLFMNSKVLFKTVRKDANLRKFKPVIIHINYHPDKLPRMKAVVEFYVNGKQDALEPFPDGSDW
;
A
#
# COMPACT_ATOMS: atom_id res chain seq x y z
N MET A 1 -51.47 34.88 -47.28
CA MET A 1 -51.17 34.07 -48.49
C MET A 1 -49.66 33.91 -48.53
N ALA A 2 -49.02 32.75 -48.63
CA ALA A 2 -49.45 31.47 -49.16
C ALA A 2 -48.87 30.30 -48.35
N SER A 3 -49.68 29.26 -48.25
CA SER A 3 -49.33 27.90 -47.84
C SER A 3 -48.74 27.15 -49.03
N ARG A 4 -47.74 26.29 -48.81
CA ARG A 4 -47.60 25.07 -49.61
C ARG A 4 -46.98 23.93 -48.79
N ARG A 5 -47.76 22.86 -48.71
CA ARG A 5 -47.53 21.55 -48.12
C ARG A 5 -46.86 20.63 -49.16
N GLU A 6 -46.21 19.56 -48.65
CA GLU A 6 -45.97 18.20 -49.20
C GLU A 6 -44.50 17.77 -49.06
N LYS A 7 -44.10 16.53 -48.78
CA LYS A 7 -44.70 15.29 -48.23
C LYS A 7 -43.54 14.29 -48.01
N SER A 8 -43.72 13.38 -47.05
CA SER A 8 -43.19 12.00 -46.95
C SER A 8 -41.68 11.71 -46.99
N GLY A 9 -41.17 11.21 -45.86
CA GLY A 9 -39.88 10.51 -45.74
C GLY A 9 -39.80 9.62 -44.50
N GLN A 10 -40.85 8.86 -44.18
CA GLN A 10 -40.81 7.79 -43.17
C GLN A 10 -40.52 6.45 -43.88
N SER A 11 -39.28 5.92 -43.80
CA SER A 11 -39.03 4.48 -44.00
C SER A 11 -37.61 3.95 -43.66
N VAL A 12 -36.71 4.67 -42.97
CA VAL A 12 -35.30 4.19 -42.81
C VAL A 12 -34.87 3.87 -41.36
N LEU A 13 -35.62 4.25 -40.33
CA LEU A 13 -35.21 3.98 -38.93
C LEU A 13 -35.63 2.60 -38.38
N GLY A 14 -36.65 1.95 -38.93
CA GLY A 14 -37.13 0.64 -38.43
C GLY A 14 -36.22 -0.55 -38.79
N SER A 15 -35.41 -0.43 -39.85
CA SER A 15 -34.62 -1.53 -40.41
C SER A 15 -33.38 -1.87 -39.57
N ARG A 16 -32.70 -0.89 -38.99
CA ARG A 16 -31.47 -1.12 -38.21
C ARG A 16 -31.71 -1.79 -36.86
N ILE A 17 -32.84 -1.48 -36.21
CA ILE A 17 -33.21 -2.09 -34.93
C ILE A 17 -33.63 -3.55 -35.16
N ALA A 18 -34.39 -3.84 -36.22
CA ALA A 18 -34.76 -5.20 -36.58
C ALA A 18 -33.52 -6.06 -36.90
N VAL A 19 -32.52 -5.51 -37.60
CA VAL A 19 -31.26 -6.20 -37.88
C VAL A 19 -30.45 -6.46 -36.61
N ALA A 20 -30.37 -5.49 -35.69
CA ALA A 20 -29.68 -5.67 -34.41
C ALA A 20 -30.34 -6.75 -33.53
N ILE A 21 -31.68 -6.78 -33.50
CA ILE A 21 -32.45 -7.82 -32.81
C ILE A 21 -32.20 -9.19 -33.45
N GLY A 22 -32.21 -9.27 -34.79
CA GLY A 22 -31.92 -10.51 -35.51
C GLY A 22 -30.52 -11.05 -35.21
N ILE A 23 -29.50 -10.19 -35.20
CA ILE A 23 -28.12 -10.56 -34.85
C ILE A 23 -28.05 -11.04 -33.39
N GLY A 24 -28.69 -10.33 -32.46
CA GLY A 24 -28.70 -10.70 -31.04
C GLY A 24 -29.35 -12.06 -30.79
N ILE A 25 -30.46 -12.36 -31.46
CA ILE A 25 -31.12 -13.67 -31.38
C ILE A 25 -30.21 -14.77 -31.93
N LEU A 26 -29.56 -14.53 -33.08
CA LEU A 26 -28.73 -15.53 -33.74
C LEU A 26 -27.47 -15.87 -32.91
N VAL A 27 -26.82 -14.85 -32.33
CA VAL A 27 -25.69 -15.03 -31.40
C VAL A 27 -26.15 -15.75 -30.13
N GLY A 28 -27.31 -15.38 -29.58
CA GLY A 28 -27.89 -16.05 -28.41
C GLY A 28 -28.17 -17.54 -28.66
N CYS A 29 -28.72 -17.89 -29.82
CA CYS A 29 -28.97 -19.28 -30.21
C CYS A 29 -27.68 -20.09 -30.39
N VAL A 30 -26.65 -19.51 -30.99
CA VAL A 30 -25.33 -20.16 -31.14
C VAL A 30 -24.68 -20.39 -29.77
N CYS A 31 -24.74 -19.41 -28.87
CA CYS A 31 -24.24 -19.56 -27.50
C CYS A 31 -25.00 -20.63 -26.71
N ALA A 32 -26.33 -20.70 -26.84
CA ALA A 32 -27.14 -21.72 -26.16
C ALA A 32 -26.88 -23.14 -26.69
N PHE A 33 -26.61 -23.28 -27.99
CA PHE A 33 -26.32 -24.58 -28.61
C PHE A 33 -24.91 -25.09 -28.27
N LEU A 34 -23.91 -24.19 -28.26
CA LEU A 34 -22.51 -24.56 -27.98
C LEU A 34 -22.20 -24.67 -26.49
N PHE A 35 -22.97 -24.01 -25.62
CA PHE A 35 -22.75 -23.97 -24.18
C PHE A 35 -24.04 -24.29 -23.39
N PRO A 36 -24.60 -25.52 -23.49
CA PRO A 36 -25.88 -25.89 -22.88
C PRO A 36 -25.86 -25.88 -21.34
N HIS A 37 -24.68 -25.75 -20.72
CA HIS A 37 -24.49 -25.69 -19.26
C HIS A 37 -23.87 -24.37 -18.77
N GLY A 38 -23.83 -23.33 -19.62
CA GLY A 38 -23.28 -22.01 -19.28
C GLY A 38 -21.74 -21.96 -19.22
N PHE A 39 -21.19 -20.75 -19.26
CA PHE A 39 -19.73 -20.50 -19.28
C PHE A 39 -19.05 -20.57 -17.90
N PHE A 40 -19.83 -20.67 -16.83
CA PHE A 40 -19.32 -20.70 -15.46
C PHE A 40 -20.00 -21.83 -14.69
N SER A 41 -19.23 -22.88 -14.39
CA SER A 41 -19.67 -23.91 -13.44
C SER A 41 -19.58 -23.35 -12.01
N PRO A 42 -20.64 -23.43 -11.19
CA PRO A 42 -20.55 -23.07 -9.78
C PRO A 42 -19.79 -24.15 -9.00
N PRO A 43 -18.98 -23.79 -7.98
CA PRO A 43 -18.42 -24.77 -7.05
C PRO A 43 -19.53 -25.40 -6.20
N ASN A 44 -19.54 -26.73 -6.09
CA ASN A 44 -20.51 -27.49 -5.30
C ASN A 44 -20.54 -27.04 -3.82
N PRO A 45 -21.72 -27.00 -3.19
CA PRO A 45 -21.85 -26.64 -1.78
C PRO A 45 -21.74 -27.89 -0.90
N SER A 46 -20.98 -27.80 0.19
CA SER A 46 -21.43 -28.14 1.55
C SER A 46 -20.26 -28.44 2.47
N LEU A 47 -20.24 -27.78 3.63
CA LEU A 47 -20.17 -28.46 4.93
C LEU A 47 -20.52 -27.43 6.00
N GLN A 48 -21.80 -27.45 6.40
CA GLN A 48 -22.30 -26.77 7.58
C GLN A 48 -21.64 -27.38 8.82
N SER A 49 -20.89 -26.56 9.57
CA SER A 49 -20.42 -26.90 10.91
C SER A 49 -21.61 -26.91 11.88
N ARG A 50 -22.16 -28.10 12.14
CA ARG A 50 -23.09 -28.30 13.25
C ARG A 50 -22.30 -28.45 14.57
N ARG A 51 -22.50 -27.44 15.41
CA ARG A 51 -22.47 -27.42 16.89
C ARG A 51 -22.18 -28.77 17.57
N LEU A 52 -21.05 -28.83 18.27
CA LEU A 52 -20.81 -29.75 19.38
C LEU A 52 -21.72 -29.37 20.56
N VAL A 53 -22.81 -30.10 20.74
CA VAL A 53 -23.59 -30.13 21.98
C VAL A 53 -23.17 -31.39 22.75
N LYS A 54 -22.66 -31.18 23.97
CA LYS A 54 -22.46 -32.22 24.99
C LYS A 54 -23.76 -33.02 25.18
N SER A 55 -23.70 -34.34 25.03
CA SER A 55 -24.63 -35.23 25.70
C SER A 55 -23.90 -36.51 26.14
N ASN A 56 -24.20 -36.89 27.38
CA ASN A 56 -23.56 -37.95 28.16
C ASN A 56 -23.76 -39.32 27.52
N LEU A 57 -22.66 -40.08 27.36
CA LEU A 57 -22.71 -41.51 27.03
C LEU A 57 -22.94 -42.30 28.31
N GLN A 58 -24.17 -42.79 28.45
CA GLN A 58 -24.52 -43.91 29.30
C GLN A 58 -24.19 -45.18 28.52
N ILE A 59 -23.39 -46.05 29.13
CA ILE A 59 -23.02 -47.36 28.61
C ILE A 59 -24.26 -48.23 28.60
N ASP A 60 -24.63 -48.77 27.43
CA ASP A 60 -25.21 -50.11 27.40
C ASP A 60 -24.98 -50.84 26.08
N SER A 61 -24.87 -52.15 26.22
CA SER A 61 -24.32 -53.14 25.30
C SER A 61 -25.19 -53.48 24.07
N SER A 62 -24.57 -53.79 22.93
CA SER A 62 -24.92 -54.93 22.06
C SER A 62 -23.97 -55.07 20.86
N SER A 63 -23.86 -56.31 20.40
CA SER A 63 -22.82 -56.91 19.57
C SER A 63 -22.93 -56.69 18.05
N CYS A 64 -21.80 -56.89 17.37
CA CYS A 64 -21.64 -57.24 15.95
C CYS A 64 -21.78 -56.15 14.87
N ASP A 65 -21.09 -55.02 15.04
CA ASP A 65 -20.91 -54.02 13.95
C ASP A 65 -19.46 -53.48 13.87
N SER A 66 -18.48 -54.22 14.40
CA SER A 66 -17.12 -53.72 14.63
C SER A 66 -16.15 -53.98 13.47
N SER A 67 -16.31 -55.05 12.68
CA SER A 67 -15.30 -55.40 11.66
C SER A 67 -15.36 -54.50 10.42
N GLU A 68 -16.55 -54.24 9.88
CA GLU A 68 -16.72 -53.41 8.67
C GLU A 68 -16.42 -51.93 8.93
N ARG A 69 -16.81 -51.41 10.10
CA ARG A 69 -16.45 -50.04 10.50
C ARG A 69 -14.95 -49.87 10.71
N ILE A 70 -14.28 -50.89 11.25
CA ILE A 70 -12.80 -50.89 11.39
C ILE A 70 -12.13 -50.96 10.01
N SER A 71 -12.65 -51.72 9.05
CA SER A 71 -12.09 -51.75 7.70
C SER A 71 -12.30 -50.44 6.94
N MET A 72 -13.47 -49.80 7.09
CA MET A 72 -13.73 -48.48 6.51
C MET A 72 -12.81 -47.41 7.10
N LEU A 73 -12.66 -47.37 8.43
CA LEU A 73 -11.75 -46.43 9.09
C LEU A 73 -10.29 -46.63 8.68
N LYS A 74 -9.85 -47.88 8.49
CA LYS A 74 -8.50 -48.16 7.96
C LYS A 74 -8.32 -47.65 6.54
N SER A 75 -9.35 -47.79 5.70
CA SER A 75 -9.35 -47.26 4.32
C SER A 75 -9.31 -45.74 4.31
N ASP A 76 -10.07 -45.07 5.18
CA ASP A 76 -10.09 -43.61 5.28
C ASP A 76 -8.77 -43.05 5.81
N ILE A 77 -8.16 -43.70 6.81
CA ILE A 77 -6.84 -43.34 7.34
C ILE A 77 -5.77 -43.51 6.25
N ALA A 78 -5.84 -44.58 5.45
CA ALA A 78 -4.93 -44.77 4.32
C ALA A 78 -5.10 -43.66 3.28
N GLY A 79 -6.34 -43.31 2.90
CA GLY A 79 -6.62 -42.24 1.95
C GLY A 79 -6.22 -40.84 2.45
N LEU A 80 -6.39 -40.57 3.75
CA LEU A 80 -5.91 -39.34 4.39
C LEU A 80 -4.38 -39.27 4.43
N SER A 81 -3.71 -40.40 4.70
CA SER A 81 -2.25 -40.49 4.67
C SER A 81 -1.71 -40.22 3.27
N GLU A 82 -2.36 -40.72 2.23
CA GLU A 82 -1.98 -40.49 0.84
C GLU A 82 -2.16 -39.02 0.44
N LYS A 83 -3.30 -38.41 0.81
CA LYS A 83 -3.52 -36.97 0.61
C LYS A 83 -2.51 -36.10 1.36
N ASN A 84 -2.12 -36.48 2.58
CA ASN A 84 -1.08 -35.78 3.33
C ASN A 84 0.28 -35.88 2.64
N ALA A 85 0.62 -37.04 2.07
CA ALA A 85 1.85 -37.21 1.30
C ALA A 85 1.86 -36.32 0.05
N GLU A 86 0.74 -36.23 -0.66
CA GLU A 86 0.58 -35.37 -1.84
C GLU A 86 0.64 -33.88 -1.48
N LEU A 87 -0.02 -33.46 -0.40
CA LEU A 87 0.07 -32.07 0.09
C LEU A 87 1.49 -31.71 0.51
N MET A 88 2.22 -32.61 1.19
CA MET A 88 3.62 -32.39 1.56
C MET A 88 4.52 -32.25 0.32
N LYS A 89 4.23 -32.99 -0.75
CA LYS A 89 4.92 -32.87 -2.03
C LYS A 89 4.63 -31.52 -2.70
N GLN A 90 3.36 -31.08 -2.73
CA GLN A 90 2.98 -29.78 -3.27
C GLN A 90 3.62 -28.62 -2.50
N VAL A 91 3.63 -28.68 -1.15
CA VAL A 91 4.30 -27.68 -0.31
C VAL A 91 5.80 -27.62 -0.61
N ARG A 92 6.46 -28.77 -0.79
CA ARG A 92 7.87 -28.82 -1.16
C ARG A 92 8.11 -28.17 -2.54
N GLU A 93 7.28 -28.49 -3.53
CA GLU A 93 7.40 -27.92 -4.87
C GLU A 93 7.12 -26.41 -4.90
N LEU A 94 6.14 -25.94 -4.13
CA LEU A 94 5.87 -24.51 -3.96
C LEU A 94 7.03 -23.77 -3.28
N ASN A 95 7.63 -24.36 -2.24
CA ASN A 95 8.82 -23.80 -1.60
C ASN A 95 10.03 -23.75 -2.55
N ASP A 96 10.22 -24.77 -3.38
CA ASP A 96 11.29 -24.78 -4.39
C ASP A 96 11.04 -23.71 -5.47
N LYS A 97 9.79 -23.55 -5.94
CA LYS A 97 9.41 -22.48 -6.87
C LYS A 97 9.57 -21.09 -6.26
N LEU A 98 9.21 -20.92 -4.99
CA LEU A 98 9.41 -19.67 -4.25
C LEU A 98 10.91 -19.34 -4.14
N ARG A 99 11.75 -20.31 -3.75
CA ARG A 99 13.20 -20.15 -3.68
C ARG A 99 13.81 -19.79 -5.03
N LEU A 100 13.36 -20.42 -6.12
CA LEU A 100 13.80 -20.11 -7.48
C LEU A 100 13.36 -18.71 -7.93
N ALA A 101 12.14 -18.28 -7.57
CA ALA A 101 11.66 -16.93 -7.87
C ALA A 101 12.41 -15.85 -7.07
N GLU A 102 12.74 -16.12 -5.81
CA GLU A 102 13.59 -15.27 -4.96
C GLU A 102 15.01 -15.20 -5.50
N GLN A 103 15.61 -16.32 -5.90
CA GLN A 103 16.93 -16.37 -6.54
C GLN A 103 16.94 -15.65 -7.89
N GLY A 104 15.90 -15.78 -8.72
CA GLY A 104 15.78 -15.07 -9.99
C GLY A 104 15.67 -13.55 -9.85
N LYS A 105 14.90 -13.07 -8.85
CA LYS A 105 14.86 -11.65 -8.48
C LYS A 105 16.20 -11.16 -7.93
N GLY A 106 16.82 -11.95 -7.04
CA GLY A 106 18.13 -11.67 -6.47
C GLY A 106 19.22 -11.56 -7.54
N HIS A 107 19.29 -12.50 -8.48
CA HIS A 107 20.28 -12.49 -9.56
C HIS A 107 20.06 -11.38 -10.60
N ALA A 108 18.82 -11.02 -10.93
CA ALA A 108 18.56 -9.87 -11.78
C ALA A 108 18.99 -8.56 -11.09
N GLN A 109 18.78 -8.47 -9.77
CA GLN A 109 19.18 -7.33 -8.96
C GLN A 109 20.71 -7.27 -8.76
N GLU A 110 21.36 -8.41 -8.54
CA GLU A 110 22.83 -8.54 -8.48
C GLU A 110 23.51 -8.24 -9.81
N GLN A 111 22.92 -8.65 -10.95
CA GLN A 111 23.48 -8.34 -12.28
C GLN A 111 23.40 -6.85 -12.62
N VAL A 112 22.34 -6.14 -12.19
CA VAL A 112 22.25 -4.68 -12.33
C VAL A 112 23.21 -3.98 -11.37
N VAL A 113 23.30 -4.44 -10.11
CA VAL A 113 24.26 -3.91 -9.11
C VAL A 113 25.72 -4.18 -9.52
N ALA A 114 26.01 -5.26 -10.25
CA ALA A 114 27.34 -5.56 -10.77
C ALA A 114 27.76 -4.64 -11.93
N LEU A 115 26.81 -3.98 -12.60
CA LEU A 115 27.06 -3.04 -13.70
C LEU A 115 27.20 -1.58 -13.23
N ASP A 116 26.52 -1.18 -12.15
CA ASP A 116 26.61 0.15 -11.56
C ASP A 116 27.38 0.14 -10.23
N LYS A 117 28.61 0.66 -10.23
CA LYS A 117 29.38 0.85 -8.99
C LYS A 117 28.58 1.70 -7.99
N PRO A 118 28.54 1.35 -6.69
CA PRO A 118 27.94 2.22 -5.69
C PRO A 118 28.57 3.63 -5.71
N HIS A 119 27.74 4.66 -5.57
CA HIS A 119 28.18 6.06 -5.59
C HIS A 119 27.99 6.70 -4.22
N GLU A 120 28.93 7.56 -3.82
CA GLU A 120 28.73 8.42 -2.66
C GLU A 120 27.58 9.39 -2.93
N ALA A 121 26.75 9.63 -1.91
CA ALA A 121 25.64 10.57 -2.01
C ALA A 121 26.13 12.00 -2.29
N GLY A 122 27.26 12.42 -1.73
CA GLY A 122 27.76 13.80 -1.78
C GLY A 122 27.03 14.75 -0.80
N PRO A 123 27.48 16.01 -0.68
CA PRO A 123 26.88 17.00 0.22
C PRO A 123 25.41 17.32 -0.10
N PHE A 124 24.65 17.74 0.91
CA PHE A 124 23.24 18.14 0.76
C PHE A 124 23.03 19.17 -0.35
N GLY A 125 22.08 18.92 -1.24
CA GLY A 125 21.69 19.83 -2.33
C GLY A 125 22.60 19.80 -3.57
N THR A 126 23.72 19.07 -3.51
CA THR A 126 24.67 18.98 -4.64
C THR A 126 24.40 17.78 -5.56
N VAL A 127 23.58 16.85 -5.09
CA VAL A 127 23.35 15.55 -5.72
C VAL A 127 22.51 15.71 -6.98
N LYS A 128 22.96 15.08 -8.06
CA LYS A 128 22.23 14.99 -9.33
C LYS A 128 22.07 13.53 -9.72
N GLY A 129 20.81 13.12 -9.88
CA GLY A 129 20.41 11.81 -10.33
C GLY A 129 21.05 11.47 -11.67
N LEU A 130 21.52 10.24 -11.78
CA LEU A 130 21.99 9.66 -13.02
C LEU A 130 20.87 8.82 -13.63
N ARG A 131 20.90 8.63 -14.95
CA ARG A 131 19.92 7.78 -15.65
C ARG A 131 20.00 6.30 -15.26
N THR A 132 21.12 5.87 -14.67
CA THR A 132 21.39 4.48 -14.31
C THR A 132 20.98 4.12 -12.87
N ASN A 133 20.45 5.09 -12.10
CA ASN A 133 19.94 4.90 -10.74
C ASN A 133 20.84 4.06 -9.80
N PRO A 134 22.15 4.41 -9.69
CA PRO A 134 23.06 3.62 -8.87
C PRO A 134 22.67 3.68 -7.40
N THR A 135 22.94 2.58 -6.69
CA THR A 135 22.82 2.51 -5.23
C THR A 135 23.84 3.40 -4.54
N VAL A 136 23.44 3.95 -3.40
CA VAL A 136 24.30 4.76 -2.52
C VAL A 136 25.30 3.85 -1.80
N MET A 137 26.57 4.26 -1.81
CA MET A 137 27.60 3.67 -0.96
C MET A 137 27.34 4.09 0.48
N ALA A 138 27.21 3.11 1.38
CA ALA A 138 26.96 3.37 2.78
C ALA A 138 28.14 4.12 3.42
N ASP A 139 27.85 5.25 4.09
CA ASP A 139 28.82 6.07 4.78
C ASP A 139 28.44 6.24 6.26
N GLU A 140 29.04 5.41 7.12
CA GLU A 140 28.78 5.42 8.57
C GLU A 140 29.23 6.72 9.26
N SER A 141 30.11 7.52 8.63
CA SER A 141 30.58 8.78 9.18
C SER A 141 29.48 9.86 9.24
N VAL A 142 28.44 9.71 8.41
CA VAL A 142 27.29 10.63 8.37
C VAL A 142 26.56 10.69 9.71
N ASN A 143 26.33 9.54 10.34
CA ASN A 143 25.65 9.46 11.63
C ASN A 143 26.00 8.15 12.36
N PRO A 144 27.16 8.10 13.05
CA PRO A 144 27.65 6.86 13.66
C PRO A 144 26.69 6.27 14.71
N ARG A 145 25.96 7.12 15.46
CA ARG A 145 24.99 6.64 16.45
C ARG A 145 23.80 5.97 15.78
N LEU A 146 23.24 6.60 14.74
CA LEU A 146 22.15 6.00 13.98
C LEU A 146 22.63 4.71 13.30
N ALA A 147 23.80 4.70 12.68
CA ALA A 147 24.39 3.53 12.03
C ALA A 147 24.44 2.30 12.96
N LYS A 148 24.86 2.50 14.22
CA LYS A 148 24.87 1.45 15.24
C LYS A 148 23.48 0.90 15.53
N ILE A 149 22.50 1.78 15.74
CA ILE A 149 21.10 1.39 16.01
C ILE A 149 20.53 0.62 14.80
N LEU A 150 20.78 1.09 13.58
CA LEU A 150 20.26 0.46 12.37
C LEU A 150 20.81 -0.96 12.16
N THR A 151 22.06 -1.21 12.54
CA THR A 151 22.65 -2.56 12.51
C THR A 151 21.90 -3.55 13.41
N GLU A 152 21.34 -3.07 14.52
CA GLU A 152 20.62 -3.90 15.48
C GLU A 152 19.13 -4.08 15.09
N VAL A 153 18.50 -3.06 14.51
CA VAL A 153 17.05 -3.00 14.30
C VAL A 153 16.63 -3.39 12.88
N ALA A 154 17.41 -3.05 11.87
CA ALA A 154 17.01 -3.26 10.48
C ALA A 154 17.13 -4.74 10.07
N VAL A 155 16.16 -5.22 9.31
CA VAL A 155 16.20 -6.54 8.68
C VAL A 155 16.45 -6.32 7.19
N ARG A 156 17.46 -6.99 6.60
CA ARG A 156 17.84 -6.80 5.18
C ARG A 156 18.07 -5.33 4.78
N LYS A 157 18.59 -4.51 5.69
CA LYS A 157 18.77 -3.06 5.52
C LYS A 157 17.47 -2.32 5.15
N GLU A 158 16.30 -2.82 5.56
CA GLU A 158 15.02 -2.15 5.44
C GLU A 158 14.35 -2.03 6.82
N LEU A 159 13.66 -0.92 7.06
CA LEU A 159 12.91 -0.70 8.28
C LEU A 159 11.80 0.35 8.12
N ILE A 160 10.82 0.29 9.02
CA ILE A 160 9.77 1.30 9.16
C ILE A 160 10.31 2.44 10.00
N VAL A 161 10.12 3.69 9.56
CA VAL A 161 10.53 4.87 10.33
C VAL A 161 9.34 5.80 10.52
N ALA A 162 9.06 6.16 11.78
CA ALA A 162 8.07 7.17 12.13
C ALA A 162 8.73 8.30 12.93
N LEU A 163 8.34 9.55 12.65
CA LEU A 163 8.77 10.72 13.41
C LEU A 163 7.66 11.12 14.38
N ALA A 164 8.00 11.36 15.64
CA ALA A 164 7.00 11.69 16.65
C ALA A 164 7.50 12.70 17.68
N ASN A 165 6.62 13.64 18.04
CA ASN A 165 6.73 14.49 19.21
C ASN A 165 5.56 14.20 20.18
N SER A 166 5.60 14.82 21.36
CA SER A 166 4.67 14.56 22.46
C SER A 166 3.21 14.86 22.10
N ASN A 167 2.94 15.70 21.09
CA ASN A 167 1.58 16.01 20.62
C ASN A 167 0.88 14.81 19.98
N VAL A 168 1.64 13.87 19.42
CA VAL A 168 1.10 12.69 18.73
C VAL A 168 1.26 11.39 19.52
N LYS A 169 1.65 11.48 20.80
CA LYS A 169 1.90 10.34 21.70
C LYS A 169 0.80 9.28 21.67
N ALA A 170 -0.47 9.70 21.74
CA ALA A 170 -1.60 8.77 21.78
C ALA A 170 -1.82 8.02 20.46
N MET A 171 -1.50 8.65 19.31
CA MET A 171 -1.53 7.95 18.02
C MET A 171 -0.32 7.03 17.87
N LEU A 172 0.86 7.47 18.31
CA LEU A 172 2.07 6.65 18.35
C LEU A 172 1.87 5.36 19.15
N GLU A 173 1.13 5.41 20.27
CA GLU A 173 0.78 4.23 21.05
C GLU A 173 0.01 3.19 20.23
N VAL A 174 -1.02 3.63 19.50
CA VAL A 174 -1.79 2.74 18.61
C VAL A 174 -0.90 2.21 17.49
N TRP A 175 -0.05 3.07 16.92
CA TRP A 175 0.89 2.74 15.85
C TRP A 175 1.84 1.60 16.24
N PHE A 176 2.64 1.75 17.30
CA PHE A 176 3.60 0.69 17.67
C PHE A 176 2.89 -0.54 18.23
N THR A 177 1.73 -0.39 18.89
CA THR A 177 0.96 -1.54 19.38
C THR A 177 0.46 -2.38 18.21
N SER A 178 0.01 -1.74 17.12
CA SER A 178 -0.40 -2.44 15.90
C SER A 178 0.76 -3.18 15.24
N ILE A 179 1.94 -2.56 15.15
CA ILE A 179 3.19 -3.16 14.63
C ILE A 179 3.63 -4.37 15.45
N LYS A 180 3.71 -4.21 16.78
CA LYS A 180 4.07 -5.31 17.70
C LYS A 180 3.10 -6.49 17.57
N ARG A 181 1.81 -6.20 17.44
CA ARG A 181 0.77 -7.23 17.31
C ARG A 181 0.94 -8.09 16.06
N VAL A 182 1.36 -7.49 14.95
CA VAL A 182 1.59 -8.22 13.69
C VAL A 182 3.00 -8.81 13.59
N GLY A 183 3.83 -8.64 14.63
CA GLY A 183 5.15 -9.25 14.73
C GLY A 183 6.24 -8.62 13.86
N ILE A 184 6.07 -7.35 13.44
CA ILE A 184 7.12 -6.63 12.70
C ILE A 184 8.22 -6.24 13.68
N THR A 185 9.48 -6.55 13.35
CA THR A 185 10.64 -6.29 14.22
C THR A 185 11.50 -5.12 13.76
N ASN A 186 11.55 -4.85 12.46
CA ASN A 186 12.36 -3.79 11.86
C ASN A 186 11.60 -2.47 11.76
N TYR A 187 11.44 -1.79 12.89
CA TYR A 187 10.85 -0.45 12.97
C TYR A 187 11.58 0.42 13.99
N LEU A 188 11.59 1.73 13.75
CA LEU A 188 12.29 2.70 14.58
C LEU A 188 11.46 3.98 14.69
N VAL A 189 11.34 4.51 15.91
CA VAL A 189 10.76 5.84 16.15
C VAL A 189 11.88 6.88 16.22
N VAL A 190 11.82 7.90 15.38
CA VAL A 190 12.67 9.09 15.55
C VAL A 190 11.98 10.02 16.53
N ALA A 191 12.50 10.05 17.75
CA ALA A 191 11.98 10.86 18.85
C ALA A 191 12.41 12.32 18.66
N LEU A 192 11.42 13.20 18.50
CA LEU A 192 11.63 14.64 18.30
C LEU A 192 11.69 15.43 19.61
N ASP A 193 11.36 14.81 20.75
CA ASP A 193 11.50 15.38 22.09
C ASP A 193 11.77 14.29 23.15
N ASP A 194 12.13 14.73 24.36
CA ASP A 194 12.40 13.85 25.50
C ASP A 194 11.18 13.04 25.94
N GLY A 195 9.98 13.60 25.80
CA GLY A 195 8.74 12.93 26.17
C GLY A 195 8.50 11.67 25.34
N ILE A 196 8.76 11.74 24.04
CA ILE A 196 8.70 10.57 23.15
C ILE A 196 9.86 9.61 23.38
N ALA A 197 11.08 10.10 23.62
CA ALA A 197 12.22 9.23 23.92
C ALA A 197 11.95 8.36 25.16
N GLU A 198 11.51 8.97 26.26
CA GLU A 198 11.16 8.23 27.49
C GLU A 198 9.92 7.34 27.32
N PHE A 199 8.95 7.77 26.50
CA PHE A 199 7.79 6.95 26.19
C PHE A 199 8.16 5.69 25.40
N CYS A 200 9.00 5.82 24.37
CA CYS A 200 9.50 4.68 23.60
C CYS A 200 10.33 3.74 24.48
N LYS A 201 11.22 4.29 25.31
CA LYS A 201 12.03 3.52 26.26
C LYS A 201 11.16 2.71 27.24
N SER A 202 10.16 3.35 27.85
CA SER A 202 9.25 2.72 28.81
C SER A 202 8.37 1.63 28.19
N ASN A 203 8.19 1.66 26.87
CA ASN A 203 7.38 0.70 26.12
C ASN A 203 8.23 -0.28 25.32
N GLU A 204 9.55 -0.35 25.49
CA GLU A 204 10.44 -1.24 24.71
C GLU A 204 10.22 -1.06 23.19
N VAL A 205 10.19 0.20 22.74
CA VAL A 205 10.11 0.58 21.32
C VAL A 205 11.48 1.08 20.89
N PRO A 206 12.11 0.51 19.84
CA PRO A 206 13.36 1.03 19.33
C PRO A 206 13.21 2.49 18.91
N PHE A 207 14.12 3.36 19.36
CA PHE A 207 14.06 4.77 19.03
C PHE A 207 15.43 5.39 18.78
N TYR A 208 15.43 6.48 18.02
CA TYR A 208 16.56 7.35 17.81
C TYR A 208 16.15 8.78 18.12
N LYS A 209 16.77 9.39 19.13
CA LYS A 209 16.71 10.85 19.35
C LYS A 209 17.95 11.45 18.72
N ARG A 210 17.87 12.59 18.03
CA ARG A 210 19.07 13.33 17.54
C ARG A 210 19.80 13.99 18.72
N ASP A 211 21.06 14.35 18.48
CA ASP A 211 21.76 15.24 19.41
C ASP A 211 21.06 16.60 19.47
N PRO A 212 21.06 17.28 20.63
CA PRO A 212 20.44 18.59 20.74
C PRO A 212 21.01 19.56 19.71
N ASP A 213 20.11 20.23 19.01
CA ASP A 213 20.39 21.23 17.99
C ASP A 213 19.27 22.26 18.10
N GLU A 214 19.56 23.47 18.59
CA GLU A 214 18.51 24.44 18.95
C GLU A 214 17.60 24.83 17.77
N ASP A 215 18.13 24.86 16.55
CA ASP A 215 17.37 25.20 15.34
C ASP A 215 16.44 24.04 14.95
N ILE A 216 16.92 22.80 15.04
CA ILE A 216 16.11 21.60 14.76
C ILE A 216 15.12 21.33 15.90
N ASP A 217 15.54 21.50 17.15
CA ASP A 217 14.77 21.22 18.36
C ASP A 217 13.65 22.23 18.55
N SER A 218 13.83 23.49 18.12
CA SER A 218 12.75 24.49 18.12
C SER A 218 11.68 24.15 17.09
N VAL A 219 12.08 23.73 15.89
CA VAL A 219 11.17 23.23 14.83
C VAL A 219 10.45 21.95 15.29
N ALA A 220 11.15 21.02 15.93
CA ALA A 220 10.59 19.77 16.44
C ALA A 220 9.56 19.98 17.57
N ARG A 221 9.82 20.93 18.47
CA ARG A 221 8.95 21.23 19.64
C ARG A 221 7.76 22.13 19.31
N GLY A 222 7.96 23.14 18.47
CA GLY A 222 6.97 24.21 18.25
C GLY A 222 6.76 24.62 16.80
N GLY A 223 7.44 23.98 15.84
CA GLY A 223 7.26 24.25 14.42
C GLY A 223 5.87 23.81 13.94
N GLY A 224 5.27 24.60 13.05
CA GLY A 224 4.09 24.16 12.31
C GLY A 224 4.39 22.94 11.44
N ASN A 225 3.35 22.23 10.99
CA ASN A 225 3.47 21.00 10.19
C ASN A 225 4.51 21.10 9.05
N HIS A 226 4.63 22.26 8.39
CA HIS A 226 5.59 22.50 7.31
C HIS A 226 7.06 22.38 7.73
N ALA A 227 7.43 22.95 8.88
CA ALA A 227 8.81 22.95 9.36
C ALA A 227 9.23 21.54 9.82
N VAL A 228 8.32 20.81 10.48
CA VAL A 228 8.51 19.39 10.85
C VAL A 228 8.64 18.52 9.60
N SER A 229 7.87 18.82 8.55
CA SER A 229 7.98 18.11 7.26
C SER A 229 9.33 18.35 6.56
N GLY A 230 9.95 19.53 6.65
CA GLY A 230 11.31 19.74 6.13
C GLY A 230 12.35 18.87 6.86
N LEU A 231 12.23 18.78 8.19
CA LEU A 231 13.07 17.93 9.03
C LEU A 231 12.93 16.44 8.69
N LYS A 232 11.69 15.99 8.38
CA LYS A 232 11.38 14.62 7.93
C LYS A 232 12.28 14.17 6.78
N PHE A 233 12.36 14.95 5.70
CA PHE A 233 13.15 14.56 4.53
C PHE A 233 14.66 14.62 4.77
N ARG A 234 15.15 15.55 5.62
CA ARG A 234 16.56 15.57 6.05
C ARG A 234 16.94 14.33 6.86
N ILE A 235 16.08 13.93 7.79
CA ILE A 235 16.29 12.71 8.57
C ILE A 235 16.31 11.50 7.65
N LEU A 236 15.34 11.35 6.74
CA LEU A 236 15.31 10.25 5.78
C LEU A 236 16.59 10.15 4.95
N ARG A 237 17.17 11.30 4.57
CA ARG A 237 18.42 11.35 3.80
C ARG A 237 19.55 10.63 4.52
N GLU A 238 19.67 10.82 5.84
CA GLU A 238 20.72 10.16 6.64
C GLU A 238 20.58 8.64 6.60
N PHE A 239 19.37 8.09 6.68
CA PHE A 239 19.15 6.65 6.57
C PHE A 239 19.57 6.12 5.19
N LEU A 240 19.25 6.86 4.12
CA LEU A 240 19.64 6.49 2.76
C LEU A 240 21.16 6.56 2.56
N GLN A 241 21.83 7.55 3.14
CA GLN A 241 23.30 7.67 3.11
C GLN A 241 23.99 6.54 3.87
N LEU A 242 23.35 6.03 4.93
CA LEU A 242 23.79 4.83 5.65
C LEU A 242 23.49 3.54 4.87
N GLY A 243 22.86 3.62 3.70
CA GLY A 243 22.56 2.48 2.84
C GLY A 243 21.33 1.67 3.27
N TYR A 244 20.42 2.27 4.05
CA TYR A 244 19.18 1.64 4.51
C TYR A 244 17.99 2.13 3.69
N SER A 245 17.12 1.20 3.27
CA SER A 245 15.81 1.53 2.69
C SER A 245 14.82 1.83 3.81
N VAL A 246 13.98 2.83 3.61
CA VAL A 246 13.03 3.28 4.64
C VAL A 246 11.62 3.16 4.13
N LEU A 247 10.76 2.50 4.90
CA LEU A 247 9.31 2.67 4.80
C LEU A 247 8.91 3.81 5.75
N LEU A 248 8.79 5.02 5.22
CA LEU A 248 8.30 6.15 6.00
C LEU A 248 6.85 5.87 6.40
N SER A 249 6.53 6.14 7.66
CA SER A 249 5.19 6.04 8.20
C SER A 249 4.87 7.24 9.07
N ASP A 250 3.80 7.95 8.74
CA ASP A 250 3.11 8.81 9.70
C ASP A 250 2.53 7.95 10.83
N VAL A 251 2.29 8.60 11.98
CA VAL A 251 1.85 7.97 13.23
C VAL A 251 0.36 7.64 13.25
N ASP A 252 -0.42 8.13 12.29
CA ASP A 252 -1.86 7.91 12.13
C ASP A 252 -2.19 6.72 11.21
N ILE A 253 -1.32 5.72 11.26
CA ILE A 253 -1.40 4.49 10.47
C ILE A 253 -1.59 3.29 11.40
N VAL A 254 -2.51 2.40 11.05
CA VAL A 254 -2.73 1.12 11.74
C VAL A 254 -2.21 -0.02 10.88
N TYR A 255 -1.31 -0.84 11.45
CA TYR A 255 -0.75 -2.02 10.80
C TYR A 255 -1.59 -3.25 11.11
N LEU A 256 -1.94 -3.99 10.05
CA LEU A 256 -2.77 -5.19 10.13
C LEU A 256 -2.04 -6.43 9.60
N GLN A 257 -1.02 -6.24 8.76
CA GLN A 257 -0.08 -7.26 8.27
C GLN A 257 1.33 -6.65 8.15
N ASN A 258 2.33 -7.48 7.93
CA ASN A 258 3.70 -7.04 7.71
C ASN A 258 3.85 -6.41 6.29
N PRO A 259 4.12 -5.11 6.15
CA PRO A 259 4.17 -4.46 4.85
C PRO A 259 5.31 -4.95 3.97
N PHE A 260 6.41 -5.44 4.56
CA PHE A 260 7.57 -5.90 3.80
C PHE A 260 7.27 -7.13 2.93
N ASP A 261 6.22 -7.89 3.24
CA ASP A 261 5.78 -9.03 2.43
C ASP A 261 4.98 -8.61 1.19
N HIS A 262 4.62 -7.32 1.09
CA HIS A 262 3.77 -6.76 0.04
C HIS A 262 4.48 -5.69 -0.81
N LEU A 263 5.72 -5.33 -0.50
CA LEU A 263 6.52 -4.37 -1.27
C LEU A 263 7.21 -5.03 -2.48
N TYR A 264 7.19 -4.36 -3.63
CA TYR A 264 7.85 -4.84 -4.84
C TYR A 264 9.33 -4.51 -4.88
N ARG A 265 9.75 -3.36 -4.31
CA ARG A 265 11.15 -2.92 -4.22
C ARG A 265 11.84 -2.74 -5.57
N ASP A 266 11.10 -2.53 -6.65
CA ASP A 266 11.63 -2.40 -8.01
C ASP A 266 11.75 -0.94 -8.49
N SER A 267 11.41 0.01 -7.62
CA SER A 267 11.40 1.44 -7.88
C SER A 267 12.15 2.18 -6.78
N ASP A 268 12.72 3.34 -7.11
CA ASP A 268 13.38 4.22 -6.13
C ASP A 268 12.40 4.64 -5.03
N VAL A 269 11.15 4.92 -5.43
CA VAL A 269 10.03 5.23 -4.55
C VAL A 269 8.84 4.33 -4.86
N GLU A 270 8.34 3.60 -3.87
CA GLU A 270 7.08 2.88 -3.92
C GLU A 270 6.14 3.53 -2.90
N SER A 271 5.04 4.15 -3.35
CA SER A 271 4.23 5.03 -2.50
C SER A 271 2.76 4.68 -2.52
N MET A 272 2.12 4.90 -1.37
CA MET A 272 0.67 4.88 -1.24
C MET A 272 0.04 6.02 -2.04
N THR A 273 -1.08 5.73 -2.70
CA THR A 273 -1.85 6.73 -3.45
C THR A 273 -2.94 7.37 -2.58
N ASP A 274 -3.16 8.66 -2.80
CA ASP A 274 -4.36 9.34 -2.30
C ASP A 274 -5.61 9.04 -3.16
N GLY A 275 -5.44 8.35 -4.30
CA GLY A 275 -6.51 7.80 -5.12
C GLY A 275 -7.40 6.81 -4.35
N HIS A 276 -8.62 6.59 -4.85
CA HIS A 276 -9.64 5.80 -4.15
C HIS A 276 -10.36 4.75 -5.02
N ASN A 277 -9.87 4.55 -6.25
CA ASN A 277 -10.27 3.51 -7.20
C ASN A 277 -9.14 3.32 -8.22
N ASN A 278 -9.25 2.32 -9.11
CA ASN A 278 -8.21 2.03 -10.11
C ASN A 278 -7.81 3.26 -10.95
N MET A 279 -8.78 4.04 -11.44
CA MET A 279 -8.49 5.20 -12.29
C MET A 279 -7.69 6.28 -11.55
N THR A 280 -8.13 6.61 -10.33
CA THR A 280 -7.49 7.68 -9.54
C THR A 280 -6.16 7.22 -8.95
N ALA A 281 -6.07 5.95 -8.55
CA ALA A 281 -4.85 5.34 -8.01
C ALA A 281 -3.75 5.20 -9.06
N TYR A 282 -4.07 4.67 -10.25
CA TYR A 282 -3.09 4.26 -11.25
C TYR A 282 -3.01 5.20 -12.47
N GLY A 283 -3.82 6.25 -12.46
CA GLY A 283 -3.89 7.25 -13.51
C GLY A 283 -4.84 6.91 -14.66
N TYR A 284 -5.26 7.95 -15.38
CA TYR A 284 -6.16 7.84 -16.52
C TYR A 284 -5.94 8.99 -17.51
N ASN A 285 -6.36 8.74 -18.76
CA ASN A 285 -6.43 9.75 -19.81
C ASN A 285 -7.62 10.70 -19.52
N ASP A 286 -7.34 11.96 -19.27
CA ASP A 286 -8.33 13.02 -19.08
C ASP A 286 -8.34 13.93 -20.31
N VAL A 287 -9.51 14.39 -20.73
CA VAL A 287 -9.66 15.18 -21.96
C VAL A 287 -9.97 16.62 -21.59
N PHE A 288 -9.04 17.52 -21.90
CA PHE A 288 -9.30 18.95 -21.84
C PHE A 288 -10.10 19.38 -23.07
N ASP A 289 -11.22 20.06 -22.84
CA ASP A 289 -12.12 20.54 -23.88
C ASP A 289 -11.92 22.04 -24.14
N GLU A 290 -11.43 22.38 -25.33
CA GLU A 290 -11.29 23.76 -25.81
C GLU A 290 -12.11 23.99 -27.10
N PRO A 291 -13.40 24.37 -27.00
CA PRO A 291 -14.32 24.40 -28.14
C PRO A 291 -13.87 25.28 -29.32
N LYS A 292 -13.12 26.36 -29.05
CA LYS A 292 -12.63 27.30 -30.05
C LYS A 292 -11.60 26.69 -31.02
N MET A 293 -11.00 25.55 -30.66
CA MET A 293 -9.95 24.90 -31.44
C MET A 293 -10.48 23.97 -32.54
N GLY A 294 -11.81 23.84 -32.69
CA GLY A 294 -12.42 23.07 -33.78
C GLY A 294 -11.99 21.60 -33.76
N TRP A 295 -11.23 21.17 -34.78
CA TRP A 295 -10.71 19.79 -34.86
C TRP A 295 -9.78 19.45 -33.68
N ALA A 296 -9.00 20.41 -33.18
CA ALA A 296 -8.07 20.21 -32.06
C ALA A 296 -8.71 20.44 -30.68
N ARG A 297 -10.05 20.46 -30.59
CA ARG A 297 -10.82 20.74 -29.37
C ARG A 297 -10.50 19.83 -28.19
N TYR A 298 -10.22 18.55 -28.45
CA TYR A 298 -10.02 17.55 -27.42
C TYR A 298 -8.52 17.24 -27.25
N ALA A 299 -7.90 17.89 -26.27
CA ALA A 299 -6.51 17.64 -25.92
C ALA A 299 -6.43 16.56 -24.84
N HIS A 300 -5.68 15.50 -25.11
CA HIS A 300 -5.44 14.44 -24.14
C HIS A 300 -4.43 14.89 -23.09
N THR A 301 -4.77 14.68 -21.82
CA THR A 301 -3.94 14.93 -20.66
C THR A 301 -3.84 13.64 -19.83
N MET A 302 -2.79 13.48 -19.04
CA MET A 302 -2.65 12.36 -18.12
C MET A 302 -2.89 12.86 -16.71
N ARG A 303 -3.79 12.21 -15.97
CA ARG A 303 -4.06 12.54 -14.56
C ARG A 303 -3.85 11.34 -13.69
N ILE A 304 -3.07 11.54 -12.64
CA ILE A 304 -2.86 10.59 -11.56
C ILE A 304 -3.06 11.35 -10.25
N TRP A 305 -3.66 10.71 -9.25
CA TRP A 305 -3.74 11.33 -7.93
C TRP A 305 -2.37 11.29 -7.29
N VAL A 306 -2.10 12.32 -6.50
CA VAL A 306 -0.82 12.49 -5.82
C VAL A 306 -0.50 11.29 -4.94
N TYR A 307 0.79 11.00 -4.84
CA TYR A 307 1.34 10.10 -3.86
C TYR A 307 1.29 10.72 -2.48
N ASN A 308 1.00 9.89 -1.49
CA ASN A 308 0.92 10.32 -0.11
C ASN A 308 2.33 10.50 0.47
N SER A 309 2.61 11.65 1.10
CA SER A 309 3.92 11.95 1.70
C SER A 309 4.08 11.44 3.14
N GLY A 310 3.09 10.72 3.66
CA GLY A 310 3.07 10.10 4.99
C GLY A 310 3.23 8.58 4.96
N PHE A 311 3.17 7.93 3.79
CA PHE A 311 3.47 6.49 3.68
C PHE A 311 4.09 6.12 2.33
N PHE A 312 5.40 5.91 2.31
CA PHE A 312 6.13 5.46 1.13
C PHE A 312 7.42 4.72 1.48
N TYR A 313 7.76 3.75 0.67
CA TYR A 313 9.04 3.05 0.69
C TYR A 313 10.02 3.76 -0.24
N ILE A 314 11.23 4.03 0.25
CA ILE A 314 12.29 4.70 -0.49
C ILE A 314 13.61 3.93 -0.36
N ARG A 315 14.26 3.68 -1.50
CA ARG A 315 15.53 2.95 -1.58
C ARG A 315 16.73 3.90 -1.51
N PRO A 316 17.89 3.45 -1.00
CA PRO A 316 19.12 4.24 -0.97
C PRO A 316 19.77 4.30 -2.36
N THR A 317 19.20 5.09 -3.26
CA THR A 317 19.72 5.35 -4.61
C THR A 317 20.01 6.85 -4.79
N ILE A 318 20.86 7.19 -5.76
CA ILE A 318 21.20 8.60 -6.01
C ILE A 318 19.95 9.45 -6.36
N PRO A 319 18.99 8.98 -7.20
CA PRO A 319 17.73 9.70 -7.40
C PRO A 319 16.91 9.89 -6.13
N SER A 320 16.88 8.91 -5.22
CA SER A 320 16.20 9.06 -3.92
C SER A 320 16.85 10.13 -3.05
N ILE A 321 18.18 10.18 -2.99
CA ILE A 321 18.89 11.24 -2.26
C ILE A 321 18.56 12.61 -2.87
N GLU A 322 18.62 12.74 -4.20
CA GLU A 322 18.28 14.00 -4.86
C GLU A 322 16.83 14.41 -4.60
N LEU A 323 15.87 13.48 -4.60
CA LEU A 323 14.48 13.77 -4.25
C LEU A 323 14.37 14.38 -2.86
N LEU A 324 14.99 13.74 -1.86
CA LEU A 324 14.96 14.23 -0.48
C LEU A 324 15.61 15.61 -0.36
N ASP A 325 16.73 15.85 -1.06
CA ASP A 325 17.42 17.14 -1.09
C ASP A 325 16.54 18.24 -1.69
N ARG A 326 15.93 17.98 -2.86
CA ARG A 326 15.04 18.93 -3.54
C ARG A 326 13.84 19.27 -2.67
N VAL A 327 13.19 18.27 -2.08
CA VAL A 327 12.00 18.47 -1.25
C VAL A 327 12.34 19.23 0.03
N ALA A 328 13.41 18.85 0.74
CA ALA A 328 13.84 19.53 1.95
C ALA A 328 14.27 20.98 1.67
N ASP A 329 15.00 21.24 0.59
CA ASP A 329 15.41 22.58 0.17
C ASP A 329 14.21 23.47 -0.19
N ARG A 330 13.23 22.95 -0.94
CA ARG A 330 12.01 23.70 -1.27
C ARG A 330 11.16 24.03 -0.05
N LEU A 331 11.04 23.09 0.89
CA LEU A 331 10.27 23.31 2.12
C LEU A 331 10.93 24.30 3.08
N ALA A 332 12.26 24.45 3.00
CA ALA A 332 13.01 25.41 3.81
C ALA A 332 12.92 26.86 3.30
N ARG A 333 12.44 27.07 2.06
CA ARG A 333 12.37 28.41 1.44
C ARG A 333 10.95 28.99 1.49
N PRO A 334 10.80 30.31 1.66
CA PRO A 334 9.51 30.97 1.53
C PRO A 334 9.03 31.05 0.06
N PRO A 335 7.71 31.07 -0.20
CA PRO A 335 6.62 30.92 0.77
C PRO A 335 6.47 29.47 1.27
N SER A 336 5.87 29.29 2.45
CA SER A 336 5.60 27.96 2.99
C SER A 336 4.83 27.11 2.00
N ALA A 337 5.32 25.91 1.72
CA ALA A 337 4.69 24.96 0.81
C ALA A 337 4.20 23.72 1.56
N TRP A 338 3.17 23.06 1.02
CA TRP A 338 2.69 21.79 1.53
C TRP A 338 3.63 20.66 1.08
N ASP A 339 4.07 19.82 2.01
CA ASP A 339 5.05 18.78 1.76
C ASP A 339 4.59 17.74 0.74
N GLN A 340 3.32 17.34 0.78
CA GLN A 340 2.77 16.43 -0.21
C GLN A 340 2.80 17.04 -1.62
N ALA A 341 2.49 18.34 -1.75
CA ALA A 341 2.56 19.03 -3.02
C ALA A 341 4.01 19.07 -3.53
N VAL A 342 4.95 19.50 -2.69
CA VAL A 342 6.38 19.59 -3.04
C VAL A 342 6.93 18.22 -3.46
N PHE A 343 6.65 17.19 -2.65
CA PHE A 343 7.09 15.82 -2.92
C PHE A 343 6.62 15.33 -4.29
N ASN A 344 5.35 15.57 -4.64
CA ASN A 344 4.82 15.15 -5.93
C ASN A 344 5.33 16.01 -7.08
N GLU A 345 5.43 17.32 -6.90
CA GLU A 345 5.97 18.20 -7.95
C GLU A 345 7.41 17.82 -8.31
N GLU A 346 8.30 17.63 -7.33
CA GLU A 346 9.67 17.18 -7.59
C GLU A 346 9.74 15.79 -8.20
N LEU A 347 8.82 14.89 -7.82
CA LEU A 347 8.78 13.52 -8.34
C LEU A 347 8.18 13.42 -9.75
N PHE A 348 7.27 14.32 -10.14
CA PHE A 348 6.48 14.21 -11.38
C PHE A 348 6.78 15.26 -12.44
N TYR A 349 7.37 16.40 -12.12
CA TYR A 349 7.66 17.41 -13.14
C TYR A 349 8.66 16.89 -14.19
N PRO A 350 8.32 17.01 -15.50
CA PRO A 350 9.22 16.61 -16.57
C PRO A 350 10.39 17.59 -16.69
N SER A 351 11.50 17.14 -17.25
CA SER A 351 12.57 18.06 -17.68
C SER A 351 12.02 19.09 -18.68
N HIS A 352 12.38 20.35 -18.49
CA HIS A 352 11.98 21.47 -19.36
C HIS A 352 13.11 22.52 -19.39
N PRO A 353 13.05 23.55 -20.25
CA PRO A 353 14.09 24.59 -20.27
C PRO A 353 14.32 25.16 -18.87
N GLY A 354 15.57 25.09 -18.40
CA GLY A 354 15.98 25.54 -17.06
C GLY A 354 15.72 24.57 -15.90
N TYR A 355 15.12 23.40 -16.13
CA TYR A 355 14.86 22.40 -15.09
C TYR A 355 15.15 20.98 -15.58
N VAL A 356 16.00 20.27 -14.83
CA VAL A 356 16.23 18.84 -15.03
C VAL A 356 15.31 18.09 -14.09
N GLY A 357 14.34 17.36 -14.64
CA GLY A 357 13.43 16.51 -13.88
C GLY A 357 14.19 15.39 -13.17
N LEU A 358 13.58 14.86 -12.11
CA LEU A 358 14.15 13.81 -11.31
C LEU A 358 14.15 12.47 -12.07
N TYR A 359 15.27 11.75 -12.06
CA TYR A 359 15.40 10.41 -12.68
C TYR A 359 15.01 9.28 -11.71
N ALA A 360 13.96 9.45 -10.92
CA ALA A 360 13.49 8.43 -9.99
C ALA A 360 12.40 7.56 -10.63
N ALA A 361 12.61 6.24 -10.58
CA ALA A 361 11.57 5.26 -10.85
C ALA A 361 10.56 5.24 -9.69
N LYS A 362 9.29 5.04 -10.04
CA LYS A 362 8.18 5.17 -9.10
C LYS A 362 7.13 4.10 -9.30
N ARG A 363 6.63 3.56 -8.18
CA ARG A 363 5.55 2.57 -8.14
C ARG A 363 4.41 3.04 -7.23
N THR A 364 3.18 2.81 -7.67
CA THR A 364 2.00 2.95 -6.82
C THR A 364 1.73 1.64 -6.10
N MET A 365 1.56 1.72 -4.78
CA MET A 365 1.10 0.59 -3.97
C MET A 365 -0.36 0.22 -4.31
N ASP A 366 -0.73 -1.04 -4.09
CA ASP A 366 -2.14 -1.46 -4.22
C ASP A 366 -3.02 -0.71 -3.21
N TYR A 367 -4.01 0.04 -3.69
CA TYR A 367 -4.82 0.94 -2.84
C TYR A 367 -5.80 0.21 -1.92
N TYR A 368 -6.06 -1.09 -2.16
CA TYR A 368 -6.80 -1.91 -1.20
C TYR A 368 -5.88 -2.45 -0.12
N LEU A 369 -4.67 -2.91 -0.46
CA LEU A 369 -3.69 -3.37 0.53
C LEU A 369 -3.15 -2.22 1.39
N PHE A 370 -2.83 -1.08 0.78
CA PHE A 370 -2.29 0.11 1.43
C PHE A 370 -3.34 1.22 1.42
N MET A 371 -4.34 1.05 2.29
CA MET A 371 -5.63 1.72 2.18
C MET A 371 -5.64 3.08 2.87
N ASN A 372 -6.08 4.13 2.15
CA ASN A 372 -6.40 5.40 2.79
C ASN A 372 -7.79 5.36 3.44
N SER A 373 -7.99 6.18 4.47
CA SER A 373 -9.25 6.22 5.20
C SER A 373 -10.45 6.60 4.31
N LYS A 374 -10.27 7.35 3.24
CA LYS A 374 -11.36 7.63 2.28
C LYS A 374 -11.85 6.34 1.60
N VAL A 375 -10.94 5.47 1.16
CA VAL A 375 -11.29 4.14 0.61
C VAL A 375 -12.02 3.30 1.66
N LEU A 376 -11.54 3.28 2.90
CA LEU A 376 -12.19 2.53 3.98
C LEU A 376 -13.62 3.00 4.23
N PHE A 377 -13.78 4.29 4.54
CA PHE A 377 -15.05 4.83 5.04
C PHE A 377 -16.07 5.07 3.93
N LYS A 378 -15.67 5.44 2.72
CA LYS A 378 -16.62 5.67 1.61
C LYS A 378 -17.00 4.39 0.87
N THR A 379 -16.09 3.40 0.82
CA THR A 379 -16.25 2.25 -0.08
C THR A 379 -16.21 0.93 0.69
N VAL A 380 -15.06 0.57 1.27
CA VAL A 380 -14.79 -0.80 1.73
C VAL A 380 -15.73 -1.23 2.86
N ARG A 381 -15.97 -0.37 3.85
CA ARG A 381 -16.84 -0.73 4.99
C ARG A 381 -18.30 -1.00 4.58
N LYS A 382 -18.74 -0.45 3.44
CA LYS A 382 -20.13 -0.51 2.95
C LYS A 382 -20.39 -1.70 2.04
N ASP A 383 -19.34 -2.28 1.48
CA ASP A 383 -19.45 -3.45 0.62
C ASP A 383 -19.28 -4.74 1.43
N ALA A 384 -20.25 -5.65 1.33
CA ALA A 384 -20.32 -6.87 2.13
C ALA A 384 -19.16 -7.85 1.86
N ASN A 385 -18.52 -7.77 0.70
CA ASN A 385 -17.38 -8.60 0.34
C ASN A 385 -16.07 -7.89 0.70
N LEU A 386 -15.93 -6.61 0.34
CA LEU A 386 -14.72 -5.85 0.63
C LEU A 386 -14.49 -5.66 2.13
N ARG A 387 -15.54 -5.51 2.95
CA ARG A 387 -15.37 -5.37 4.41
C ARG A 387 -14.72 -6.59 5.09
N LYS A 388 -14.71 -7.76 4.43
CA LYS A 388 -14.06 -8.98 4.92
C LYS A 388 -12.57 -9.01 4.58
N PHE A 389 -12.14 -8.20 3.62
CA PHE A 389 -10.76 -8.09 3.22
C PHE A 389 -9.95 -7.41 4.31
N LYS A 390 -8.85 -8.03 4.72
CA LYS A 390 -7.91 -7.46 5.68
C LYS A 390 -6.79 -6.74 4.90
N PRO A 391 -6.69 -5.40 4.96
CA PRO A 391 -5.60 -4.69 4.32
C PRO A 391 -4.28 -4.89 5.06
N VAL A 392 -3.19 -4.40 4.49
CA VAL A 392 -1.86 -4.41 5.10
C VAL A 392 -1.76 -3.29 6.13
N ILE A 393 -2.12 -2.08 5.71
CA ILE A 393 -2.22 -0.89 6.56
C ILE A 393 -3.50 -0.13 6.25
N ILE A 394 -3.91 0.70 7.20
CA ILE A 394 -4.91 1.75 6.98
C ILE A 394 -4.34 3.08 7.47
N HIS A 395 -4.30 4.08 6.58
CA HIS A 395 -3.82 5.43 6.88
C HIS A 395 -5.01 6.39 7.09
N ILE A 396 -5.10 7.03 8.26
CA ILE A 396 -6.17 7.98 8.57
C ILE A 396 -5.85 9.42 8.11
N ASN A 397 -5.43 9.55 6.85
CA ASN A 397 -5.00 10.82 6.25
C ASN A 397 -6.14 11.75 5.79
N TYR A 398 -7.33 11.21 5.48
CA TYR A 398 -8.47 11.97 4.94
C TYR A 398 -9.43 12.51 6.01
N HIS A 399 -9.20 12.20 7.29
CA HIS A 399 -10.14 12.53 8.37
C HIS A 399 -9.42 13.22 9.54
N PRO A 400 -9.99 14.30 10.12
CA PRO A 400 -9.34 15.04 11.21
C PRO A 400 -9.38 14.30 12.55
N ASP A 401 -10.41 13.48 12.79
CA ASP A 401 -10.62 12.66 13.99
C ASP A 401 -9.80 11.36 13.95
N LYS A 402 -8.49 11.51 13.75
CA LYS A 402 -7.54 10.42 13.49
C LYS A 402 -7.55 9.33 14.55
N LEU A 403 -7.31 9.71 15.81
CA LEU A 403 -7.16 8.75 16.92
C LEU A 403 -8.43 7.90 17.17
N PRO A 404 -9.65 8.46 17.27
CA PRO A 404 -10.87 7.66 17.37
C PRO A 404 -11.04 6.65 16.22
N ARG A 405 -10.77 7.06 14.99
CA ARG A 405 -10.87 6.18 13.81
C ARG A 405 -9.81 5.09 13.81
N MET A 406 -8.57 5.39 14.22
CA MET A 406 -7.53 4.37 14.40
C MET A 406 -7.98 3.29 15.40
N LYS A 407 -8.52 3.70 16.55
CA LYS A 407 -9.05 2.77 17.56
C LYS A 407 -10.21 1.94 16.99
N ALA A 408 -11.11 2.54 16.24
CA ALA A 408 -12.21 1.83 15.58
C ALA A 408 -11.74 0.82 14.53
N VAL A 409 -10.68 1.14 13.78
CA VAL A 409 -10.02 0.22 12.85
C VAL A 409 -9.47 -0.99 13.58
N VAL A 410 -8.82 -0.78 14.74
CA VAL A 410 -8.37 -1.88 15.60
C VAL A 410 -9.59 -2.70 16.07
N GLU A 411 -10.62 -2.08 16.65
CA GLU A 411 -11.80 -2.81 17.10
C GLU A 411 -12.43 -3.67 15.99
N PHE A 412 -12.52 -3.13 14.76
CA PHE A 412 -13.10 -3.83 13.62
C PHE A 412 -12.25 -5.01 13.13
N TYR A 413 -11.00 -4.75 12.72
CA TYR A 413 -10.16 -5.74 12.05
C TYR A 413 -9.46 -6.70 13.02
N VAL A 414 -9.35 -6.29 14.27
CA VAL A 414 -8.47 -6.94 15.23
C VAL A 414 -9.27 -7.57 16.38
N ASN A 415 -10.30 -6.90 16.88
CA ASN A 415 -11.15 -7.42 17.96
C ASN A 415 -12.48 -8.00 17.44
N GLY A 416 -12.75 -7.89 16.14
CA GLY A 416 -13.92 -8.49 15.48
C GLY A 416 -15.23 -7.72 15.70
N LYS A 417 -15.18 -6.50 16.24
CA LYS A 417 -16.35 -5.65 16.49
C LYS A 417 -16.87 -5.07 15.17
N GLN A 418 -17.85 -5.76 14.58
CA GLN A 418 -18.35 -5.50 13.22
C GLN A 418 -19.03 -4.14 13.01
N ASP A 419 -19.51 -3.52 14.09
CA ASP A 419 -20.16 -2.21 14.11
C ASP A 419 -19.18 -1.08 14.46
N ALA A 420 -17.91 -1.37 14.75
CA ALA A 420 -16.95 -0.37 15.25
C ALA A 420 -16.74 0.82 14.30
N LEU A 421 -16.86 0.61 12.99
CA LEU A 421 -16.70 1.67 11.99
C LEU A 421 -18.00 2.43 11.69
N GLU A 422 -19.17 1.94 12.11
CA GLU A 422 -20.49 2.50 11.74
C GLU A 422 -20.75 3.91 12.29
N PRO A 423 -20.34 4.27 13.53
CA PRO A 423 -20.62 5.60 14.08
C PRO A 423 -19.97 6.77 13.33
N PHE A 424 -18.96 6.49 12.50
CA PHE A 424 -18.18 7.54 11.85
C PHE A 424 -18.81 7.99 10.53
N PRO A 425 -18.88 9.31 10.24
CA PRO A 425 -19.30 9.78 8.92
C PRO A 425 -18.30 9.40 7.83
N ASP A 426 -18.76 9.44 6.58
CA ASP A 426 -17.96 9.18 5.36
C ASP A 426 -16.85 10.21 5.13
N GLY A 427 -17.08 11.45 5.55
CA GLY A 427 -16.18 12.58 5.39
C GLY A 427 -15.79 13.18 6.73
N SER A 428 -15.27 14.40 6.67
CA SER A 428 -14.80 15.17 7.82
C SER A 428 -15.84 16.09 8.43
N ASP A 429 -17.05 16.14 7.87
CA ASP A 429 -18.13 17.01 8.37
C ASP A 429 -18.68 16.45 9.68
N TRP A 430 -18.73 17.32 10.69
CA TRP A 430 -19.23 17.05 12.05
C TRP A 430 -20.72 17.39 12.19
#